data_AF-A0A928DRX5-F1
#
_entry.id   AF-A0A928DRX5-F1
#
_cell.length_a   1.000
_cell.length_b   1.000
_cell.length_c   1.000
_cell.angle_alpha   90.00
_cell.angle_beta   90.00
_cell.angle_gamma   90.00
#
_symmetry.space_group_name_H-M   'P 1'
#
loop_
_entity.id
_entity.type
_entity.pdbx_description
1 polymer ?
#
loop_
_entity_poly.entity_id
_entity_poly.type
_entity_poly.pdbx_seq_one_letter_code
_entity_poly.pdbx_strand_id
1 'polypeptide(L)' 'MESKENLEKQLAAAKQELAEVKGTPCEVYSRVCGYLRPVQGYNKGKQEEFALRKKMVAEC' A
#
# COMPACT_ATOMS: atom_id res chain seq x y z
N MET A 1 4.12 36.73 -1.93
CA MET A 1 4.47 35.50 -1.20
C MET A 1 3.30 35.22 -0.28
N GLU A 2 2.64 34.08 -0.43
CA GLU A 2 1.58 33.68 0.49
C GLU A 2 2.16 33.62 1.91
N SER A 3 1.42 34.17 2.88
CA SER A 3 1.87 34.25 4.27
C SER A 3 2.03 32.85 4.85
N LYS A 4 3.09 32.68 5.67
CA LYS A 4 3.43 31.40 6.33
C LYS A 4 2.24 30.77 7.05
N GLU A 5 1.44 31.60 7.71
CA GLU A 5 0.23 31.20 8.43
C GLU A 5 -0.86 30.64 7.50
N ASN A 6 -0.95 31.10 6.26
CA ASN A 6 -1.95 30.62 5.31
C ASN A 6 -1.57 29.22 4.79
N LEU A 7 -0.28 28.99 4.54
CA LEU A 7 0.25 27.68 4.15
C LEU A 7 0.10 26.64 5.28
N GLU A 8 0.32 27.03 6.52
CA GLU A 8 0.14 26.15 7.69
C GLU A 8 -1.32 25.75 7.88
N LYS A 9 -2.26 26.69 7.67
CA LYS A 9 -3.71 26.41 7.71
C LYS A 9 -4.13 25.46 6.59
N GLN A 10 -3.61 25.65 5.37
CA GLN A 10 -3.86 24.74 4.24
C GLN A 10 -3.30 23.33 4.49
N LEU A 11 -2.10 23.22 5.08
CA LEU A 11 -1.52 21.93 5.48
C LEU A 11 -2.34 21.22 6.55
N ALA A 12 -2.87 21.95 7.53
CA ALA A 12 -3.71 21.39 8.58
C ALA A 12 -5.04 20.86 8.01
N ALA A 13 -5.69 21.64 7.14
CA ALA A 13 -6.91 21.25 6.45
C ALA A 13 -6.70 20.00 5.56
N ALA A 14 -5.65 20.01 4.73
CA ALA A 14 -5.33 18.88 3.85
C ALA A 14 -5.01 17.58 4.62
N LYS A 15 -4.39 17.68 5.81
CA LYS A 15 -4.15 16.53 6.70
C LYS A 15 -5.45 15.97 7.29
N GLN A 16 -6.40 16.85 7.64
CA GLN A 16 -7.71 16.43 8.13
C GLN A 16 -8.50 15.74 7.02
N GLU A 17 -8.52 16.30 5.81
CA GLU A 17 -9.15 15.67 4.64
C GLU A 17 -8.55 14.28 4.36
N LEU A 18 -7.22 14.15 4.38
CA LEU A 18 -6.53 12.87 4.22
C LEU A 18 -6.92 11.83 5.29
N ALA A 19 -7.19 12.26 6.52
CA ALA A 19 -7.61 11.37 7.60
C ALA A 19 -9.04 10.83 7.40
N GLU A 20 -9.88 11.57 6.68
CA GLU A 20 -11.27 11.19 6.39
C GLU A 20 -11.43 10.33 5.14
N VAL A 21 -10.41 10.26 4.27
CA VAL A 21 -10.43 9.38 3.10
C VAL A 21 -10.49 7.92 3.53
N LYS A 22 -11.65 7.29 3.33
CA LYS A 22 -11.86 5.85 3.51
C LYS A 22 -12.02 5.18 2.15
N GLY A 23 -11.06 4.33 1.79
CA GLY A 23 -11.17 3.47 0.61
C GLY A 23 -12.07 2.25 0.86
N THR A 24 -12.50 1.61 -0.22
CA THR A 24 -13.10 0.27 -0.18
C THR A 24 -12.02 -0.81 -0.18
N PRO A 25 -12.28 -2.01 0.38
CA PRO A 25 -11.33 -3.11 0.31
C PRO A 25 -11.15 -3.54 -1.16
N CYS A 26 -9.91 -3.52 -1.63
CA CYS A 26 -9.56 -4.03 -2.95
C CYS A 26 -9.09 -5.49 -2.85
N GLU A 27 -9.43 -6.29 -3.86
CA GLU A 27 -8.86 -7.63 -3.98
C GLU A 27 -7.40 -7.56 -4.42
N VAL A 28 -6.52 -8.15 -3.63
CA VAL A 28 -5.08 -8.16 -3.90
C VAL A 28 -4.70 -9.47 -4.58
N TYR A 29 -4.10 -9.36 -5.76
CA TYR A 29 -3.61 -10.50 -6.53
C TYR A 29 -2.08 -10.56 -6.52
N SER A 30 -1.53 -11.77 -6.50
CA SER A 30 -0.09 -12.01 -6.57
C SER A 30 0.23 -13.06 -7.62
N ARG A 31 1.39 -12.91 -8.28
CA ARG A 31 1.89 -13.84 -9.29
C ARG A 31 2.67 -14.97 -8.62
N VAL A 32 2.15 -16.19 -8.71
CA VAL A 32 2.71 -17.35 -8.00
C VAL A 32 3.77 -18.09 -8.83
N CYS A 33 3.32 -18.82 -9.86
CA CYS A 33 4.15 -19.59 -10.81
C CYS A 33 3.63 -19.35 -12.23
N GLY A 34 3.51 -18.08 -12.64
CA GLY A 34 3.08 -17.71 -14.01
C GLY A 34 1.63 -17.25 -14.15
N TYR A 35 0.78 -17.42 -13.13
CA TYR A 35 -0.60 -16.92 -13.12
C TYR A 35 -0.92 -16.08 -11.87
N LEU A 36 -1.99 -15.28 -11.95
CA LEU A 36 -2.48 -14.45 -10.86
C LEU A 36 -3.43 -15.25 -9.95
N ARG A 37 -3.18 -15.21 -8.65
CA ARG A 37 -4.04 -15.81 -7.62
C ARG A 37 -4.37 -14.78 -6.55
N PRO A 38 -5.62 -14.71 -6.04
CA PRO A 38 -5.97 -13.81 -4.95
C PRO A 38 -5.21 -14.20 -3.67
N VAL A 39 -4.63 -13.20 -3.00
CA VAL A 39 -3.83 -13.37 -1.79
C VAL A 39 -4.69 -13.83 -0.61
N GLN A 40 -5.96 -13.43 -0.57
CA GLN A 40 -6.93 -13.87 0.43
C GLN A 40 -7.09 -15.41 0.48
N GLY A 41 -6.81 -16.11 -0.64
CA GLY A 41 -6.90 -17.56 -0.75
C GLY A 41 -5.59 -18.32 -0.48
N TYR A 42 -4.65 -17.73 0.26
CA TYR A 42 -3.37 -18.36 0.62
C TYR A 42 -3.54 -19.23 1.87
N ASN A 43 -3.27 -20.53 1.75
CA ASN A 43 -3.15 -21.43 2.89
C ASN A 43 -1.84 -21.19 3.67
N LYS A 44 -1.71 -21.79 4.86
CA LYS A 44 -0.53 -21.62 5.74
C LYS A 44 0.80 -21.92 5.02
N GLY A 45 0.89 -23.05 4.32
CA GLY A 45 2.11 -23.43 3.58
C GLY A 45 2.48 -22.44 2.47
N LYS A 46 1.49 -21.84 1.79
CA LYS A 46 1.77 -20.83 0.74
C LYS A 46 2.25 -19.50 1.33
N GLN A 47 1.77 -19.13 2.52
CA GLN A 47 2.27 -17.95 3.24
C GLN A 47 3.73 -18.15 3.67
N GLU A 48 4.06 -19.33 4.19
CA GLU A 48 5.44 -19.71 4.55
C GLU A 48 6.36 -19.75 3.31
N GLU A 49 5.93 -20.37 2.21
CA GLU A 49 6.70 -20.38 0.96
C GLU A 49 6.94 -18.97 0.43
N PHE A 50 5.93 -18.08 0.49
CA PHE A 50 6.10 -16.69 0.07
C PHE A 50 7.09 -15.93 0.96
N ALA A 51 7.11 -16.18 2.27
CA ALA A 51 8.05 -15.56 3.20
C ALA A 51 9.51 -15.98 2.94
N LEU A 52 9.72 -17.20 2.43
CA LEU A 52 11.05 -17.70 2.07
C LEU A 52 11.59 -17.15 0.73
N ARG A 53 10.76 -16.44 -0.07
CA ARG A 53 11.18 -15.87 -1.35
C ARG A 53 12.16 -14.71 -1.12
N LYS A 54 13.30 -14.75 -1.82
CA LYS A 54 14.26 -13.64 -1.82
C LYS A 54 13.87 -12.61 -2.88
N LYS A 55 13.68 -11.36 -2.45
CA LYS A 55 13.48 -10.23 -3.36
C LYS A 55 14.85 -9.71 -3.78
N MET A 56 15.07 -9.58 -5.08
CA MET A 56 16.17 -8.76 -5.57
C MET A 56 15.68 -7.32 -5.60
N VAL A 57 16.33 -6.45 -4.85
CA VAL A 57 16.15 -5.01 -4.96
C VAL A 57 17.30 -4.53 -5.85
N ALA A 58 16.98 -3.94 -7.00
CA ALA A 58 17.99 -3.24 -7.77
C ALA A 58 18.25 -1.90 -7.07
N GLU A 59 19.45 -1.70 -6.55
CA GLU A 59 19.91 -0.38 -6.17
C GLU A 59 20.26 0.37 -7.45
N CYS A 60 19.55 1.48 -7.72
CA CYS A 60 19.86 2.42 -8.79
C CYS A 60 20.64 3.60 -8.23
#